data_AF-A0A972XP21-F1
#
_entry.id   AF-A0A972XP21-F1
#
_cell.length_a   1.000
_cell.length_b   1.000
_cell.length_c   1.000
_cell.angle_alpha   90.00
_cell.angle_beta   90.00
_cell.angle_gamma   90.00
#
_symmetry.space_group_name_H-M   'P 1'
#
loop_
_entity.id
_entity.type
_entity.pdbx_description
1 polymer ?
#
loop_
_entity_poly.entity_id
_entity_poly.type
_entity_poly.pdbx_seq_one_letter_code
_entity_poly.pdbx_strand_id
1 'polypeptide(L)'
;MKYLGILWISLLIFACSKGSETITPAVVVVPPPTAAALTLPANNTVCYEGKNTYFTTADVEFSWAAAKDTEIYDLVVTNLNTLTNTTKSVNSDNKATVTLLRGTPYRWQVISKSNKSKETASSDVWKFYLAGDGASTFAPFPALIIAPVSGASVTPNAGKVNLIWSGADPDSKVLSYEIYIDTDQTKVLNRLVAPSATTSSNLWVNVIPGTVYYWSVKSSDGILSSYTIPYSFRVN
;
A
#
# COMPACT_ATOMS: atom_id res chain seq x y z
N MET A 1 -40.45 110.31 42.90
CA MET A 1 -39.19 110.06 43.63
C MET A 1 -39.04 108.56 43.85
N LYS A 2 -37.87 108.01 43.52
CA LYS A 2 -37.33 106.70 43.92
C LYS A 2 -38.00 105.48 43.23
N TYR A 3 -37.38 104.99 42.16
CA TYR A 3 -36.38 103.89 42.12
C TYR A 3 -37.09 102.51 42.12
N LEU A 4 -36.98 101.78 40.99
CA LEU A 4 -36.04 100.65 40.84
C LEU A 4 -36.76 99.37 41.31
N GLY A 5 -37.34 98.54 40.44
CA GLY A 5 -36.67 97.78 39.39
C GLY A 5 -36.70 96.31 39.79
N ILE A 6 -36.98 95.43 38.80
CA ILE A 6 -36.67 94.00 38.68
C ILE A 6 -37.90 93.14 38.38
N LEU A 7 -37.94 92.79 37.09
CA LEU A 7 -38.76 91.81 36.41
C LEU A 7 -38.19 90.41 36.73
N TRP A 8 -38.97 89.53 37.37
CA TRP A 8 -38.52 88.17 37.68
C TRP A 8 -38.91 87.22 36.54
N ILE A 9 -38.02 87.13 35.54
CA ILE A 9 -38.08 86.13 34.46
C ILE A 9 -37.57 84.80 35.01
N SER A 10 -38.46 83.81 35.07
CA SER A 10 -38.14 82.40 35.27
C SER A 10 -37.31 81.90 34.09
N LEU A 11 -36.00 81.74 34.33
CA LEU A 11 -35.01 81.22 33.39
C LEU A 11 -35.07 79.68 33.41
N LEU A 12 -35.78 79.08 32.45
CA LEU A 12 -35.70 77.65 32.14
C LEU A 12 -34.33 77.34 31.54
N ILE A 13 -33.41 76.89 32.39
CA ILE A 13 -32.15 76.27 31.99
C ILE A 13 -32.45 74.93 31.29
N PHE A 14 -32.46 74.95 29.96
CA PHE A 14 -32.24 73.75 29.15
C PHE A 14 -30.83 73.23 29.46
N ALA A 15 -30.74 72.23 30.31
CA ALA A 15 -29.52 71.45 30.49
C ALA A 15 -29.24 70.71 29.17
N CYS A 16 -28.36 71.28 28.36
CA CYS A 16 -27.76 70.62 27.23
C CYS A 16 -26.79 69.55 27.77
N SER A 17 -27.31 68.34 28.01
CA SER A 17 -26.45 67.18 28.21
C SER A 17 -25.62 67.02 26.95
N LYS A 18 -24.30 67.21 27.08
CA LYS A 18 -23.35 66.82 26.04
C LYS A 18 -23.55 65.32 25.85
N GLY A 19 -24.25 64.95 24.77
CA GLY A 19 -24.28 63.59 24.28
C GLY A 19 -22.84 63.18 24.06
N SER A 20 -22.29 62.43 25.00
CA SER A 20 -21.09 61.65 24.80
C SER A 20 -21.42 60.72 23.66
N GLU A 21 -20.92 61.02 22.46
CA GLU A 21 -20.86 60.03 21.40
C GLU A 21 -20.05 58.87 21.96
N THR A 22 -20.75 57.81 22.37
CA THR A 22 -20.14 56.54 22.67
C THR A 22 -19.56 56.06 21.35
N ILE A 23 -18.26 56.28 21.15
CA ILE A 23 -17.53 55.62 20.07
C ILE A 23 -17.49 54.14 20.47
N THR A 24 -18.49 53.37 20.06
CA THR A 24 -18.44 51.91 20.17
C THR A 24 -17.21 51.49 19.37
N PRO A 25 -16.23 50.79 19.97
CA PRO A 25 -15.13 50.24 19.18
C PRO A 25 -15.74 49.40 18.06
N ALA A 26 -15.36 49.67 16.81
CA ALA A 26 -15.75 48.80 15.71
C ALA A 26 -15.35 47.37 16.09
N VAL A 27 -16.31 46.47 16.19
CA VAL A 27 -16.05 45.05 16.43
C VAL A 27 -15.18 44.59 15.26
N VAL A 28 -13.91 44.29 15.53
CA VAL A 28 -13.02 43.70 14.52
C VAL A 28 -13.54 42.29 14.27
N VAL A 29 -14.33 42.14 13.20
CA VAL A 29 -14.83 40.83 12.76
C VAL A 29 -13.64 40.07 12.19
N VAL A 30 -13.17 39.05 12.93
CA VAL A 30 -12.13 38.15 12.44
C VAL A 30 -12.77 37.17 11.46
N PRO A 31 -12.35 37.14 10.18
CA PRO A 31 -12.86 36.18 9.22
C PRO A 31 -12.51 34.73 9.63
N PRO A 32 -13.41 33.76 9.43
CA PRO A 32 -13.11 32.36 9.69
C PRO A 32 -12.15 31.78 8.63
N PRO A 33 -11.38 30.74 8.96
CA PRO A 33 -10.58 29.99 7.99
C PRO A 33 -11.41 29.47 6.81
N THR A 34 -10.79 29.35 5.63
CA THR A 34 -11.40 28.67 4.48
C THR A 34 -10.89 27.23 4.33
N ALA A 35 -11.64 26.39 3.60
CA ALA A 35 -11.22 25.03 3.28
C ALA A 35 -9.95 25.04 2.40
N ALA A 36 -8.98 24.17 2.71
CA ALA A 36 -7.80 23.98 1.89
C ALA A 36 -8.13 23.15 0.63
N ALA A 37 -7.53 23.50 -0.51
CA ALA A 37 -7.65 22.72 -1.73
C ALA A 37 -6.54 21.65 -1.76
N LEU A 38 -6.90 20.37 -1.82
CA LEU A 38 -5.94 19.27 -1.77
C LEU A 38 -5.17 19.13 -3.09
N THR A 39 -3.92 18.68 -3.03
CA THR A 39 -3.08 18.47 -4.23
C THR A 39 -2.48 17.06 -4.29
N LEU A 40 -1.78 16.59 -3.26
CA LEU A 40 -1.21 15.24 -3.21
C LEU A 40 -1.44 14.58 -1.84
N PRO A 41 -1.63 13.25 -1.78
CA PRO A 41 -1.85 12.32 -2.90
C PRO A 41 -3.18 12.57 -3.62
N ALA A 42 -3.22 12.46 -4.95
CA ALA A 42 -4.43 12.73 -5.73
C ALA A 42 -5.61 11.79 -5.39
N ASN A 43 -6.83 12.31 -5.46
CA ASN A 43 -8.03 11.54 -5.16
C ASN A 43 -8.19 10.30 -6.07
N ASN A 44 -8.61 9.19 -5.50
CA ASN A 44 -8.82 7.89 -6.16
C ASN A 44 -7.56 7.27 -6.78
N THR A 45 -6.36 7.64 -6.32
CA THR A 45 -5.12 6.99 -6.77
C THR A 45 -5.07 5.54 -6.26
N VAL A 46 -4.93 4.57 -7.16
CA VAL A 46 -4.96 3.13 -6.82
C VAL A 46 -3.57 2.52 -6.58
N CYS A 47 -2.50 3.20 -7.02
CA CYS A 47 -1.12 2.71 -6.89
C CYS A 47 -0.20 3.88 -6.54
N TYR A 48 -0.31 4.38 -5.31
CA TYR A 48 0.60 5.42 -4.83
C TYR A 48 1.83 4.75 -4.21
N GLU A 49 3.03 4.94 -4.76
CA GLU A 49 4.25 4.23 -4.29
C GLU A 49 4.81 4.77 -2.96
N GLY A 50 4.61 6.05 -2.67
CA GLY A 50 5.31 6.73 -1.57
C GLY A 50 6.81 6.95 -1.86
N LYS A 51 7.55 7.35 -0.82
CA LYS A 51 9.00 7.55 -0.82
C LYS A 51 9.61 6.79 0.37
N ASN A 52 10.93 6.63 0.40
CA ASN A 52 11.66 5.94 1.49
C ASN A 52 11.01 4.61 1.89
N THR A 53 10.73 3.77 0.89
CA THR A 53 9.98 2.52 1.06
C THR A 53 10.81 1.50 1.83
N TYR A 54 10.21 0.95 2.89
CA TYR A 54 10.67 -0.24 3.61
C TYR A 54 9.73 -1.42 3.33
N PHE A 55 10.01 -2.58 3.92
CA PHE A 55 9.23 -3.80 3.71
C PHE A 55 7.73 -3.63 4.06
N THR A 56 7.41 -2.95 5.16
CA THR A 56 6.01 -2.79 5.62
C THR A 56 5.47 -1.37 5.53
N THR A 57 6.34 -0.36 5.37
CA THR A 57 5.96 1.05 5.44
C THR A 57 6.56 1.88 4.32
N ALA A 58 5.90 2.99 3.99
CA ALA A 58 6.41 4.00 3.06
C ALA A 58 6.02 5.40 3.56
N ASP A 59 6.85 6.39 3.23
CA ASP A 59 6.57 7.79 3.51
C ASP A 59 5.62 8.35 2.45
N VAL A 60 4.49 8.89 2.90
CA VAL A 60 3.53 9.58 2.04
C VAL A 60 3.61 11.07 2.28
N GLU A 61 3.96 11.80 1.23
CA GLU A 61 3.93 13.26 1.19
C GLU A 61 2.52 13.75 0.87
N PHE A 62 1.97 14.53 1.79
CA PHE A 62 0.70 15.23 1.65
C PHE A 62 0.97 16.69 1.36
N SER A 63 0.20 17.28 0.44
CA SER A 63 0.24 18.70 0.13
C SER A 63 -1.14 19.24 -0.22
N TRP A 64 -1.31 20.54 0.01
CA TRP A 64 -2.53 21.28 -0.27
C TRP A 64 -2.18 22.74 -0.64
N ALA A 65 -3.14 23.52 -1.14
CA ALA A 65 -3.00 24.94 -1.34
C ALA A 65 -3.25 25.73 -0.04
N ALA A 66 -2.64 26.90 0.08
CA ALA A 66 -2.88 27.79 1.20
C ALA A 66 -4.35 28.24 1.27
N ALA A 67 -4.99 27.98 2.40
CA ALA A 67 -6.29 28.51 2.76
C ALA A 67 -6.16 29.95 3.29
N LYS A 68 -7.18 30.78 3.03
CA LYS A 68 -7.30 32.11 3.61
C LYS A 68 -7.55 32.02 5.11
N ASP A 69 -7.11 33.05 5.83
CA ASP A 69 -7.37 33.24 7.27
C ASP A 69 -6.99 32.00 8.10
N THR A 70 -5.87 31.36 7.75
CA THR A 70 -5.42 30.08 8.32
C THR A 70 -3.94 30.15 8.69
N GLU A 71 -3.62 29.76 9.92
CA GLU A 71 -2.24 29.68 10.40
C GLU A 71 -1.78 28.23 10.66
N ILE A 72 -2.72 27.33 10.95
CA ILE A 72 -2.47 25.95 11.37
C ILE A 72 -3.32 25.00 10.53
N TYR A 73 -2.72 23.89 10.11
CA TYR A 73 -3.43 22.80 9.44
C TYR A 73 -3.30 21.52 10.24
N ASP A 74 -4.43 20.86 10.48
CA ASP A 74 -4.43 19.47 10.93
C ASP A 74 -4.63 18.55 9.72
N LEU A 75 -3.60 17.82 9.33
CA LEU A 75 -3.73 16.71 8.39
C LEU A 75 -4.30 15.50 9.14
N VAL A 76 -5.44 14.99 8.69
CA VAL A 76 -6.07 13.78 9.24
C VAL A 76 -6.00 12.69 8.18
N VAL A 77 -5.33 11.58 8.51
CA VAL A 77 -5.21 10.40 7.66
C VAL A 77 -5.91 9.22 8.36
N THR A 78 -6.85 8.58 7.70
CA THR A 78 -7.58 7.41 8.21
C THR A 78 -7.17 6.17 7.44
N ASN A 79 -6.72 5.14 8.17
CA ASN A 79 -6.57 3.79 7.62
C ASN A 79 -7.96 3.19 7.40
N LEU A 80 -8.31 2.81 6.17
CA LEU A 80 -9.66 2.32 5.85
C LEU A 80 -9.87 0.84 6.21
N ASN A 81 -8.80 0.08 6.48
CA ASN A 81 -8.92 -1.30 6.96
C ASN A 81 -9.24 -1.33 8.46
N THR A 82 -8.58 -0.48 9.25
CA THR A 82 -8.70 -0.46 10.72
C THR A 82 -9.60 0.64 11.25
N LEU A 83 -9.96 1.62 10.41
CA LEU A 83 -10.69 2.85 10.75
C LEU A 83 -9.98 3.74 11.79
N THR A 84 -8.67 3.56 11.98
CA THR A 84 -7.86 4.37 12.90
C THR A 84 -7.37 5.65 12.23
N ASN A 85 -7.40 6.75 12.97
CA ASN A 85 -6.93 8.06 12.51
C ASN A 85 -5.51 8.35 13.01
N THR A 86 -4.72 8.99 12.15
CA THR A 86 -3.47 9.68 12.48
C THR A 86 -3.66 11.15 12.16
N THR A 87 -3.42 12.02 13.14
CA THR A 87 -3.50 13.47 12.97
C THR A 87 -2.12 14.08 13.11
N LYS A 88 -1.74 14.97 12.19
CA LYS A 88 -0.49 15.73 12.23
C LYS A 88 -0.78 17.21 12.01
N SER A 89 -0.46 18.03 13.01
CA SER A 89 -0.59 19.48 12.92
C SER A 89 0.69 20.11 12.36
N VAL A 90 0.55 21.06 11.43
CA VAL A 90 1.64 21.84 10.84
C VAL A 90 1.30 23.33 10.83
N ASN A 91 2.30 24.17 11.05
CA ASN A 91 2.15 25.63 11.13
C ASN A 91 2.61 26.27 9.83
N SER A 92 1.69 26.87 9.06
CA SER A 92 1.97 27.59 7.81
C SER A 92 2.72 26.81 6.71
N ASP A 93 3.05 25.54 6.93
CA ASP A 93 3.55 24.62 5.92
C ASP A 93 2.36 23.92 5.26
N ASN A 94 2.20 24.08 3.95
CA ASN A 94 1.14 23.45 3.18
C ASN A 94 1.46 22.00 2.75
N LYS A 95 2.29 21.33 3.55
CA LYS A 95 2.74 19.97 3.30
C LYS A 95 3.09 19.25 4.60
N ALA A 96 2.96 17.93 4.57
CA ALA A 96 3.39 17.07 5.67
C ALA A 96 3.71 15.66 5.15
N THR A 97 4.74 15.03 5.72
CA THR A 97 5.04 13.61 5.46
C THR A 97 4.55 12.75 6.61
N VAL A 98 3.91 11.62 6.30
CA VAL A 98 3.49 10.59 7.27
C VAL A 98 3.95 9.23 6.78
N THR A 99 4.60 8.47 7.65
CA THR A 99 4.95 7.06 7.38
C THR A 99 3.72 6.19 7.60
N LEU A 100 3.32 5.46 6.57
CA LEU A 100 2.09 4.66 6.53
C LEU A 100 2.40 3.20 6.15
N LEU A 101 1.49 2.29 6.48
CA LEU A 101 1.61 0.87 6.12
C LEU A 101 1.33 0.69 4.62
N ARG A 102 2.21 -0.04 3.95
CA ARG A 102 2.05 -0.40 2.53
C ARG A 102 0.89 -1.39 2.35
N GLY A 103 0.37 -1.49 1.13
CA GLY A 103 -0.75 -2.38 0.79
C GLY A 103 -2.08 -2.00 1.44
N THR A 104 -2.25 -0.73 1.81
CA THR A 104 -3.36 -0.28 2.65
C THR A 104 -4.13 0.87 1.97
N PRO A 105 -5.47 0.82 1.95
CA PRO A 105 -6.31 1.94 1.53
C PRO A 105 -6.38 3.01 2.63
N TYR A 106 -6.21 4.27 2.24
CA TYR A 106 -6.31 5.43 3.12
C TYR A 106 -7.31 6.46 2.57
N ARG A 107 -7.91 7.22 3.49
CA ARG A 107 -8.52 8.51 3.16
C ARG A 107 -7.86 9.61 3.98
N TRP A 108 -7.91 10.84 3.49
CA TRP A 108 -7.30 11.97 4.17
C TRP A 108 -8.07 13.26 3.89
N GLN A 109 -7.90 14.21 4.80
CA GLN A 109 -8.44 15.57 4.70
C GLN A 109 -7.55 16.53 5.51
N VAL A 110 -7.72 17.82 5.28
CA VAL A 110 -7.04 18.89 6.00
C VAL A 110 -8.08 19.76 6.69
N ILE A 111 -7.86 20.06 7.97
CA ILE A 111 -8.68 20.99 8.75
C ILE A 111 -7.88 22.28 8.95
N SER A 112 -8.34 23.37 8.35
CA SER A 112 -7.78 24.72 8.48
C SER A 112 -8.21 25.37 9.79
N LYS A 113 -7.25 25.94 10.52
CA LYS A 113 -7.46 26.63 11.80
C LYS A 113 -6.78 27.98 11.84
N SER A 114 -7.36 28.89 12.60
CA SER A 114 -6.75 30.18 12.94
C SER A 114 -6.49 30.30 14.43
N ASN A 115 -5.47 31.06 14.82
CA ASN A 115 -5.30 31.49 16.22
C ASN A 115 -6.18 32.68 16.60
N LYS A 116 -6.84 33.31 15.62
CA LYS A 116 -7.71 34.49 15.79
C LYS A 116 -9.19 34.15 15.83
N SER A 117 -9.56 32.96 15.37
CA SER A 117 -10.95 32.47 15.30
C SER A 117 -11.07 31.09 15.95
N LYS A 118 -12.25 30.77 16.51
CA LYS A 118 -12.58 29.43 17.00
C LYS A 118 -13.17 28.52 15.91
N GLU A 119 -13.53 29.10 14.78
CA GLU A 119 -14.07 28.37 13.64
C GLU A 119 -12.98 27.60 12.91
N THR A 120 -13.39 26.52 12.23
CA THR A 120 -12.49 25.69 11.42
C THR A 120 -13.16 25.38 10.08
N ALA A 121 -12.36 25.07 9.07
CA ALA A 121 -12.86 24.66 7.77
C ALA A 121 -12.16 23.40 7.30
N SER A 122 -12.94 22.38 6.95
CA SER A 122 -12.43 21.12 6.41
C SER A 122 -12.36 21.15 4.89
N SER A 123 -11.32 20.56 4.32
CA SER A 123 -11.24 20.24 2.89
C SER A 123 -12.24 19.15 2.50
N ASP A 124 -12.30 18.86 1.20
CA ASP A 124 -12.83 17.58 0.72
C ASP A 124 -12.07 16.40 1.34
N VAL A 125 -12.70 15.22 1.32
CA VAL A 125 -12.05 13.96 1.71
C VAL A 125 -11.56 13.24 0.46
N TRP A 126 -10.25 13.07 0.36
CA TRP A 126 -9.63 12.31 -0.73
C TRP A 126 -9.21 10.93 -0.26
N LYS A 127 -9.21 9.95 -1.17
CA LYS A 127 -8.76 8.59 -0.88
C LYS A 127 -7.69 8.14 -1.86
N PHE A 128 -6.81 7.27 -1.39
CA PHE A 128 -5.79 6.63 -2.21
C PHE A 128 -5.45 5.25 -1.63
N TYR A 129 -4.84 4.39 -2.43
CA TYR A 129 -4.28 3.13 -2.01
C TYR A 129 -2.76 3.22 -2.05
N LEU A 130 -2.11 3.01 -0.90
CA LEU A 130 -0.65 2.99 -0.79
C LEU A 130 -0.16 1.62 -1.27
N ALA A 131 0.63 1.61 -2.33
CA ALA A 131 1.12 0.41 -2.98
C ALA A 131 1.85 -0.48 -1.98
N GLY A 132 1.38 -1.72 -1.88
CA GLY A 132 2.10 -2.82 -1.24
C GLY A 132 3.22 -3.30 -2.12
N ASP A 133 4.11 -4.10 -1.55
CA ASP A 133 4.74 -5.10 -2.41
C ASP A 133 3.59 -5.99 -2.92
N GLY A 134 3.35 -5.99 -4.24
CA GLY A 134 2.67 -7.13 -4.83
C GLY A 134 3.47 -8.37 -4.42
N ALA A 135 2.82 -9.49 -4.09
CA ALA A 135 3.54 -10.72 -3.78
C ALA A 135 4.33 -11.17 -5.03
N SER A 136 5.55 -10.64 -5.20
CA SER A 136 6.49 -11.09 -6.21
C SER A 136 7.21 -12.29 -5.63
N THR A 137 6.54 -13.43 -5.62
CA THR A 137 7.20 -14.71 -5.40
C THR A 137 7.74 -15.16 -6.76
N PHE A 138 8.98 -15.61 -6.80
CA PHE A 138 9.53 -16.26 -7.99
C PHE A 138 9.07 -17.71 -8.02
N ALA A 139 8.89 -18.26 -9.23
CA ALA A 139 8.75 -19.69 -9.36
C ALA A 139 10.12 -20.36 -9.14
N PRO A 140 10.16 -21.62 -8.68
CA PRO A 140 11.39 -22.37 -8.59
C PRO A 140 12.13 -22.41 -9.92
N PHE A 141 13.44 -22.49 -9.92
CA PHE A 141 14.17 -22.82 -11.13
C PHE A 141 13.75 -24.21 -11.62
N PRO A 142 13.64 -24.45 -12.94
CA PRO A 142 13.50 -25.80 -13.46
C PRO A 142 14.58 -26.71 -12.85
N ALA A 143 14.18 -27.87 -12.31
CA ALA A 143 15.10 -28.75 -11.62
C ALA A 143 16.28 -29.16 -12.51
N LEU A 144 17.48 -29.16 -11.93
CA LEU A 144 18.67 -29.70 -12.57
C LEU A 144 18.61 -31.23 -12.51
N ILE A 145 18.60 -31.89 -13.67
CA ILE A 145 18.63 -33.34 -13.75
C ILE A 145 20.05 -33.86 -13.49
N ILE A 146 20.18 -34.75 -12.50
CA ILE A 146 21.46 -35.35 -12.09
C ILE A 146 21.58 -36.76 -12.67
N ALA A 147 20.54 -37.59 -12.52
CA ALA A 147 20.54 -38.95 -13.05
C ALA A 147 19.12 -39.50 -13.25
N PRO A 148 18.88 -40.33 -14.28
CA PRO A 148 19.72 -40.51 -15.45
C PRO A 148 19.79 -39.21 -16.28
N VAL A 149 20.97 -38.87 -16.80
CA VAL A 149 21.11 -37.78 -17.77
C VAL A 149 20.44 -38.18 -19.10
N SER A 150 20.03 -37.20 -19.92
CA SER A 150 19.32 -37.49 -21.16
C SER A 150 20.16 -38.37 -22.10
N GLY A 151 19.54 -39.42 -22.64
CA GLY A 151 20.18 -40.39 -23.52
C GLY A 151 21.02 -41.46 -22.81
N ALA A 152 21.04 -41.49 -21.48
CA ALA A 152 21.80 -42.51 -20.74
C ALA A 152 21.23 -43.92 -20.93
N SER A 153 22.13 -44.91 -20.95
CA SER A 153 21.77 -46.33 -20.79
C SER A 153 21.98 -46.73 -19.33
N VAL A 154 20.95 -47.25 -18.68
CA VAL A 154 20.96 -47.57 -17.24
C VAL A 154 20.65 -49.04 -17.01
N THR A 155 21.39 -49.67 -16.10
CA THR A 155 21.10 -51.03 -15.63
C THR A 155 20.21 -50.94 -14.38
N PRO A 156 19.00 -51.52 -14.39
CA PRO A 156 18.08 -51.40 -13.27
C PRO A 156 18.57 -52.23 -12.07
N ASN A 157 18.37 -51.72 -10.86
CA ASN A 157 18.58 -52.45 -9.62
C ASN A 157 17.24 -53.03 -9.15
N ALA A 158 17.12 -54.36 -9.13
CA ALA A 158 15.88 -55.06 -8.78
C ALA A 158 14.64 -54.54 -9.55
N GLY A 159 14.80 -54.29 -10.87
CA GLY A 159 13.74 -53.78 -11.73
C GLY A 159 13.42 -52.29 -11.55
N LYS A 160 14.26 -51.54 -10.82
CA LYS A 160 14.05 -50.11 -10.56
C LYS A 160 15.23 -49.26 -10.99
N VAL A 161 14.93 -48.02 -11.36
CA VAL A 161 15.91 -46.96 -11.63
C VAL A 161 15.66 -45.81 -10.65
N ASN A 162 16.73 -45.24 -10.12
CA ASN A 162 16.64 -44.06 -9.26
C ASN A 162 16.75 -42.80 -10.11
N LEU A 163 15.71 -41.97 -10.11
CA LEU A 163 15.70 -40.64 -10.69
C LEU A 163 16.19 -39.66 -9.63
N ILE A 164 17.10 -38.76 -9.99
CA ILE A 164 17.78 -37.83 -9.09
C ILE A 164 17.84 -36.46 -9.77
N TRP A 165 17.45 -35.43 -9.03
CA TRP A 165 17.46 -34.04 -9.48
C TRP A 165 17.87 -33.10 -8.34
N SER A 166 18.05 -31.82 -8.64
CA SER A 166 18.24 -30.77 -7.64
C SER A 166 17.33 -29.59 -7.97
N GLY A 167 16.48 -29.20 -7.02
CA GLY A 167 15.65 -28.00 -7.11
C GLY A 167 16.24 -26.85 -6.32
N ALA A 168 16.02 -25.63 -6.80
CA ALA A 168 16.40 -24.41 -6.12
C ALA A 168 15.32 -23.35 -6.37
N ASP A 169 15.10 -22.50 -5.36
CA ASP A 169 14.18 -21.38 -5.45
C ASP A 169 14.80 -20.15 -4.75
N PRO A 170 14.66 -18.94 -5.32
CA PRO A 170 15.19 -17.71 -4.71
C PRO A 170 14.59 -17.40 -3.34
N ASP A 171 13.29 -17.67 -3.17
CA ASP A 171 12.47 -17.18 -2.06
C ASP A 171 12.08 -18.29 -1.07
N SER A 172 12.08 -19.55 -1.51
CA SER A 172 11.71 -20.72 -0.72
C SER A 172 12.90 -21.68 -0.49
N LYS A 173 12.93 -22.28 0.69
CA LYS A 173 13.88 -23.35 1.05
C LYS A 173 13.27 -24.76 0.98
N VAL A 174 11.96 -24.85 0.80
CA VAL A 174 11.23 -26.12 0.80
C VAL A 174 10.51 -26.25 -0.53
N LEU A 175 10.81 -27.33 -1.25
CA LEU A 175 10.22 -27.65 -2.53
C LEU A 175 9.52 -29.00 -2.49
N SER A 176 8.48 -29.11 -3.29
CA SER A 176 7.79 -30.35 -3.62
C SER A 176 7.93 -30.64 -5.10
N TYR A 177 7.87 -31.93 -5.44
CA TYR A 177 8.11 -32.40 -6.80
C TYR A 177 7.01 -33.34 -7.28
N GLU A 178 6.67 -33.22 -8.56
CA GLU A 178 5.83 -34.18 -9.28
C GLU A 178 6.62 -34.71 -10.48
N ILE A 179 6.76 -36.04 -10.56
CA ILE A 179 7.55 -36.72 -11.59
C ILE A 179 6.58 -37.35 -12.58
N TYR A 180 6.67 -36.92 -13.83
CA TYR A 180 5.95 -37.51 -14.95
C TYR A 180 6.90 -38.44 -15.68
N ILE A 181 6.50 -39.70 -15.88
CA ILE A 181 7.30 -40.71 -16.58
C ILE A 181 6.40 -41.59 -17.45
N ASP A 182 6.79 -41.80 -18.71
CA ASP A 182 6.09 -42.68 -19.65
C ASP A 182 7.07 -43.14 -20.73
N THR A 183 6.67 -44.12 -21.54
CA THR A 183 7.40 -44.54 -22.75
C THR A 183 7.08 -43.65 -23.96
N ASP A 184 6.03 -42.82 -23.87
CA ASP A 184 5.65 -41.82 -24.86
C ASP A 184 6.07 -40.41 -24.42
N GLN A 185 7.04 -39.84 -25.14
CA GLN A 185 7.53 -38.49 -24.89
C GLN A 185 6.42 -37.42 -24.93
N THR A 186 5.44 -37.59 -25.81
CA THR A 186 4.35 -36.63 -26.00
C THR A 186 3.44 -36.59 -24.78
N LYS A 187 3.20 -37.73 -24.14
CA LYS A 187 2.45 -37.79 -22.87
C LYS A 187 3.19 -37.10 -21.74
N VAL A 188 4.50 -37.27 -21.65
CA VAL A 188 5.32 -36.61 -20.62
C VAL A 188 5.35 -35.09 -20.85
N LEU A 189 5.62 -34.66 -22.09
CA LEU A 189 5.66 -33.24 -22.47
C LEU A 189 4.34 -32.52 -22.15
N ASN A 190 3.21 -33.16 -22.47
CA ASN A 190 1.88 -32.60 -22.28
C ASN A 190 1.25 -32.96 -20.93
N ARG A 191 1.99 -33.66 -20.05
CA ARG A 191 1.54 -34.08 -18.70
C ARG A 191 0.26 -34.91 -18.73
N LEU A 192 0.10 -35.75 -19.74
CA LEU A 192 -1.03 -36.66 -19.93
C LEU A 192 -0.81 -38.02 -19.24
N VAL A 193 0.00 -38.04 -18.19
CA VAL A 193 0.29 -39.20 -17.34
C VAL A 193 0.17 -38.77 -15.87
N ALA A 194 -0.32 -39.66 -15.01
CA ALA A 194 -0.42 -39.38 -13.59
C ALA A 194 1.00 -39.23 -12.99
N PRO A 195 1.28 -38.12 -12.28
CA PRO A 195 2.59 -37.93 -11.68
C PRO A 195 2.76 -38.75 -10.40
N SER A 196 4.02 -38.99 -10.03
CA SER A 196 4.41 -39.42 -8.69
C SER A 196 4.90 -38.21 -7.88
N ALA A 197 4.24 -37.92 -6.76
CA ALA A 197 4.60 -36.79 -5.89
C ALA A 197 5.64 -37.19 -4.83
N THR A 198 6.57 -36.29 -4.52
CA THR A 198 7.57 -36.46 -3.46
C THR A 198 8.12 -35.12 -2.98
N THR A 199 8.64 -35.07 -1.76
CA THR A 199 9.42 -33.93 -1.23
C THR A 199 10.93 -34.20 -1.26
N SER A 200 11.33 -35.43 -1.58
CA SER A 200 12.73 -35.81 -1.72
C SER A 200 13.25 -35.42 -3.11
N SER A 201 14.55 -35.23 -3.24
CA SER A 201 15.22 -34.96 -4.54
C SER A 201 15.60 -36.24 -5.29
N ASN A 202 14.88 -37.33 -5.03
CA ASN A 202 14.99 -38.59 -5.76
C ASN A 202 13.68 -39.38 -5.75
N LEU A 203 13.57 -40.33 -6.68
CA LEU A 203 12.45 -41.27 -6.77
C LEU A 203 12.88 -42.57 -7.45
N TRP A 204 12.60 -43.71 -6.82
CA TRP A 204 12.76 -45.02 -7.44
C TRP A 204 11.52 -45.39 -8.25
N VAL A 205 11.71 -45.65 -9.54
CA VAL A 205 10.64 -46.02 -10.48
C VAL A 205 10.85 -47.43 -11.01
N ASN A 206 9.77 -48.20 -11.16
CA ASN A 206 9.81 -49.51 -11.80
C ASN A 206 10.01 -49.35 -13.31
N VAL A 207 10.86 -50.18 -13.89
CA VAL A 207 11.19 -50.13 -15.32
C VAL A 207 11.31 -51.52 -15.94
N ILE A 208 11.15 -51.58 -17.26
CA ILE A 208 11.26 -52.80 -18.05
C ILE A 208 12.57 -52.77 -18.86
N PRO A 209 13.41 -53.83 -18.82
CA PRO A 209 14.60 -53.94 -19.68
C PRO A 209 14.31 -53.72 -21.17
N GLY A 210 15.26 -53.12 -21.89
CA GLY A 210 15.13 -52.82 -23.31
C GLY A 210 14.22 -51.63 -23.67
N THR A 211 13.57 -51.01 -22.69
CA THR A 211 12.58 -49.93 -22.89
C THR A 211 13.24 -48.55 -22.78
N VAL A 212 12.75 -47.58 -23.56
CA VAL A 212 13.10 -46.16 -23.42
C VAL A 212 12.01 -45.46 -22.61
N TYR A 213 12.41 -44.75 -21.58
CA TYR A 213 11.52 -43.92 -20.77
C TYR A 213 11.86 -42.45 -20.97
N TYR A 214 10.82 -41.63 -20.97
CA TYR A 214 10.89 -40.18 -20.92
C TYR A 214 10.39 -39.73 -19.56
N TRP A 215 11.03 -38.72 -18.98
CA TRP A 215 10.60 -38.19 -17.68
C TRP A 215 10.85 -36.69 -17.56
N SER A 216 10.05 -36.04 -16.73
CA SER A 216 10.20 -34.63 -16.41
C SER A 216 9.84 -34.38 -14.95
N VAL A 217 10.40 -33.31 -14.39
CA VAL A 217 10.15 -32.90 -13.00
C VAL A 217 9.41 -31.57 -13.01
N LYS A 218 8.29 -31.51 -12.30
CA LYS A 218 7.71 -30.24 -11.84
C LYS A 218 8.27 -29.92 -10.46
N SER A 219 8.75 -28.69 -10.27
CA SER A 219 9.15 -28.15 -8.97
C SER A 219 8.14 -27.11 -8.52
N SER A 220 7.70 -27.19 -7.26
CA SER A 220 6.71 -26.28 -6.68
C SER A 220 7.15 -25.80 -5.30
N ASP A 221 7.01 -24.49 -5.06
CA ASP A 221 7.18 -23.84 -3.75
C ASP A 221 5.86 -23.77 -2.96
N GLY A 222 4.75 -24.28 -3.54
CA GLY A 222 3.41 -24.23 -2.97
C GLY A 222 2.53 -23.09 -3.51
N ILE A 223 3.12 -22.11 -4.21
CA ILE A 223 2.40 -20.98 -4.84
C ILE A 223 2.57 -21.05 -6.36
N LEU A 224 3.80 -21.12 -6.84
CA LEU A 224 4.18 -21.20 -8.24
C LEU A 224 4.88 -22.53 -8.53
N SER A 225 5.08 -22.80 -9.82
CA SER A 225 5.78 -24.01 -10.24
C SER A 225 6.54 -23.79 -11.53
N SER A 226 7.60 -24.57 -11.70
CA SER A 226 8.36 -24.68 -12.94
C SER A 226 8.52 -26.14 -13.35
N TYR A 227 8.97 -26.33 -14.58
CA TYR A 227 9.05 -27.65 -15.19
C TYR A 227 10.34 -27.79 -15.98
N THR A 228 10.92 -28.98 -15.92
CA THR A 228 11.95 -29.37 -16.87
C THR A 228 11.32 -29.72 -18.22
N ILE A 229 12.14 -29.68 -19.29
CA ILE A 229 11.82 -30.43 -20.51
C ILE A 229 11.84 -31.95 -20.23
N PRO A 230 11.28 -32.80 -21.11
CA PRO A 230 11.45 -34.25 -20.99
C PRO A 230 12.90 -34.69 -21.25
N TYR A 231 13.43 -35.53 -20.36
CA TYR A 231 14.71 -36.23 -20.48
C TYR A 231 14.44 -37.70 -20.79
N SER A 232 15.36 -38.37 -21.49
CA SER A 232 15.20 -39.79 -21.81
C SER A 232 16.29 -40.67 -21.22
N PHE A 233 15.98 -41.92 -20.95
CA PHE A 233 16.97 -42.96 -20.68
C PHE A 233 16.50 -44.31 -21.24
N ARG A 234 17.45 -45.17 -21.57
CA ARG A 234 17.20 -46.54 -22.00
C ARG A 234 17.60 -47.52 -20.91
N VAL A 235 16.75 -48.51 -20.66
CA VAL A 235 17.03 -49.58 -19.71
C VAL A 235 17.75 -50.70 -20.45
N ASN A 236 18.89 -51.15 -19.91
CA ASN A 236 19.64 -52.30 -20.42
C ASN A 236 18.93 -53.63 -20.14
#